data_AF-A0A133NEH6-F1
#
_entry.id   AF-A0A133NEH6-F1
#
_cell.length_a   1.000
_cell.length_b   1.000
_cell.length_c   1.000
_cell.angle_alpha   90.00
_cell.angle_beta   90.00
_cell.angle_gamma   90.00
#
_symmetry.space_group_name_H-M   'P 1'
#
loop_
_entity.id
_entity.type
_entity.pdbx_description
1 polymer ?
#
loop_
_entity_poly.entity_id
_entity_poly.type
_entity_poly.pdbx_seq_one_letter_code
_entity_poly.pdbx_strand_id
1 'polypeptide(L)'
;MKICKACGEVNEDENLVCKNGDCLSREFEDYETVKRNVDSNLKRKEKLKSVLEKTIFVIYLIGVLIGCTLNFRQLSLSEIISTIVLGIVGAMCIKFTSLVFEIQHIFSLKDSSGDNMADIYESYLKVIGVLALIYSIYILF
;
A
#
# COMPACT_ATOMS: atom_id res chain seq x y z
N MET A 1 -30.58 4.58 10.87
CA MET A 1 -29.30 5.01 11.51
C MET A 1 -28.73 6.17 10.72
N LYS A 2 -28.39 7.27 11.39
CA LYS A 2 -27.71 8.42 10.79
C LYS A 2 -26.42 8.71 11.56
N ILE A 3 -25.39 9.19 10.88
CA ILE A 3 -24.11 9.59 11.48
C ILE A 3 -24.04 11.10 11.59
N CYS A 4 -23.62 11.61 12.74
CA CYS A 4 -23.25 13.01 12.89
C CYS A 4 -21.99 13.30 12.06
N LYS A 5 -22.08 14.25 11.13
CA LYS A 5 -20.99 14.57 10.20
C LYS A 5 -19.73 15.13 10.88
N ALA A 6 -19.88 15.75 12.05
CA ALA A 6 -18.79 16.42 12.74
C ALA A 6 -18.02 15.52 13.72
N CYS A 7 -18.69 14.56 14.36
CA CYS A 7 -18.05 13.68 15.35
C CYS A 7 -18.13 12.18 15.03
N GLY A 8 -18.84 11.78 13.96
CA GLY A 8 -18.97 10.38 13.57
C GLY A 8 -19.95 9.56 14.42
N GLU A 9 -20.64 10.18 15.38
CA GLU A 9 -21.57 9.49 16.27
C GLU A 9 -22.77 8.91 15.51
N VAL A 10 -23.07 7.62 15.74
CA VAL A 10 -24.22 6.93 15.15
C VAL A 10 -25.44 7.20 16.01
N ASN A 11 -26.48 7.75 15.41
CA ASN A 11 -27.77 8.00 16.05
C ASN A 11 -28.87 7.16 15.36
N GLU A 12 -29.66 6.49 16.19
CA GLU A 12 -30.81 5.68 15.78
C GLU A 12 -32.15 6.39 16.00
N ASP A 13 -32.16 7.50 16.74
CA ASP A 13 -33.36 8.24 17.11
C ASP A 13 -33.91 9.07 15.92
N GLU A 14 -35.24 9.21 15.86
CA GLU A 14 -35.92 10.09 14.88
C GLU A 14 -35.59 11.57 15.10
N ASN A 15 -35.34 11.95 16.36
CA ASN A 15 -34.82 13.27 16.72
C ASN A 15 -33.30 13.29 16.60
N LEU A 16 -32.82 13.77 15.46
CA LEU A 16 -31.41 13.91 15.12
C LEU A 16 -30.73 14.97 15.99
N VAL A 17 -30.29 14.56 17.16
CA VAL A 17 -29.49 15.37 18.08
C VAL A 17 -28.18 14.64 18.34
N CYS A 18 -27.06 15.36 18.23
CA CYS A 18 -25.75 14.80 18.54
C CYS A 18 -25.69 14.64 20.07
N LYS A 19 -25.47 13.41 20.56
CA LYS A 19 -25.43 13.16 22.02
C LYS A 19 -24.04 13.45 22.58
N ASN A 20 -23.04 13.58 21.71
CA ASN A 20 -21.72 14.05 22.07
C ASN A 20 -21.76 15.53 22.48
N GLY A 21 -21.56 15.80 23.78
CA GLY A 21 -21.69 17.13 24.38
C GLY A 21 -20.75 18.20 23.83
N ASP A 22 -19.63 17.78 23.22
CA ASP A 22 -18.66 18.68 22.59
C ASP A 22 -18.98 18.99 21.11
N CYS A 23 -20.03 18.40 20.55
CA CYS A 23 -20.39 18.52 19.14
C CYS A 23 -21.79 19.10 18.97
N LEU A 24 -21.86 20.37 18.57
CA LEU A 24 -23.12 21.11 18.33
C LEU A 24 -23.69 20.92 16.92
N SER A 25 -23.15 19.98 16.14
CA SER A 25 -23.59 19.77 14.76
C SER A 25 -25.02 19.23 14.68
N ARG A 26 -25.80 19.81 13.77
CA ARG A 26 -27.13 19.33 13.37
C ARG A 26 -27.13 18.65 11.99
N GLU A 27 -25.95 18.50 11.39
CA GLU A 27 -25.79 17.83 10.09
C GLU A 27 -25.57 16.33 10.30
N PHE A 28 -26.53 15.55 9.80
CA PHE A 28 -26.51 14.09 9.86
C PHE A 28 -26.58 13.49 8.47
N GLU A 29 -25.73 12.50 8.21
CA GLU A 29 -25.71 11.73 6.97
C GLU A 29 -26.28 10.34 7.21
N ASP A 30 -26.87 9.75 6.18
CA ASP A 30 -27.37 8.38 6.27
C ASP A 30 -26.20 7.39 6.43
N TYR A 31 -26.23 6.59 7.50
CA TYR A 31 -25.18 5.62 7.82
C TYR A 31 -24.91 4.65 6.66
N GLU A 32 -25.96 4.15 6.00
CA GLU A 32 -25.81 3.20 4.90
C GLU A 32 -25.19 3.86 3.66
N THR A 33 -25.45 5.15 3.47
CA THR A 33 -24.86 5.93 2.37
C THR A 33 -23.38 6.19 2.64
N VAL A 34 -23.02 6.60 3.86
CA VAL A 34 -21.63 6.77 4.27
C VAL A 34 -20.87 5.45 4.16
N LYS A 35 -21.44 4.35 4.67
CA LYS A 35 -20.83 3.00 4.60
C LYS A 35 -20.57 2.57 3.15
N ARG A 36 -21.57 2.70 2.25
CA ARG A 36 -21.40 2.39 0.83
C ARG A 36 -20.33 3.25 0.16
N ASN A 37 -20.24 4.53 0.51
CA ASN A 37 -19.22 5.43 -0.02
C ASN A 37 -17.82 5.02 0.46
N VAL A 38 -17.66 4.69 1.74
CA VAL A 38 -16.38 4.19 2.29
C VAL A 38 -15.98 2.88 1.62
N ASP A 39 -16.88 1.90 1.53
CA ASP A 39 -16.60 0.60 0.91
C ASP A 39 -16.21 0.74 -0.57
N SER A 40 -16.90 1.61 -1.33
CA SER A 40 -16.59 1.85 -2.73
C SER A 40 -15.25 2.57 -2.92
N ASN A 41 -14.91 3.51 -2.04
CA ASN A 41 -13.62 4.19 -2.03
C ASN A 41 -12.47 3.26 -1.67
N LEU A 42 -12.65 2.37 -0.68
CA LEU A 42 -11.68 1.34 -0.32
C LEU A 42 -11.42 0.39 -1.49
N LYS A 43 -12.47 -0.12 -2.13
CA LYS A 43 -12.36 -0.95 -3.35
C LYS A 43 -11.64 -0.23 -4.49
N ARG A 44 -11.89 1.07 -4.66
CA ARG A 44 -11.20 1.89 -5.67
C ARG A 44 -9.71 2.05 -5.34
N LYS A 45 -9.37 2.30 -4.07
CA LYS A 45 -7.98 2.43 -3.58
C LYS A 45 -7.21 1.13 -3.80
N GLU A 46 -7.79 -0.02 -3.46
CA GLU A 46 -7.19 -1.34 -3.70
C GLU A 46 -6.96 -1.62 -5.19
N LYS A 47 -7.95 -1.32 -6.04
CA LYS A 47 -7.80 -1.44 -7.49
C LYS A 47 -6.66 -0.56 -8.01
N LEU A 48 -6.58 0.69 -7.56
CA LEU A 48 -5.52 1.62 -7.97
C LEU A 48 -4.15 1.11 -7.52
N LYS A 49 -4.04 0.61 -6.29
CA LYS A 49 -2.82 -0.01 -5.74
C LYS A 49 -2.36 -1.18 -6.60
N SER A 50 -3.27 -2.11 -6.94
CA SER A 50 -2.96 -3.25 -7.80
C SER A 50 -2.52 -2.84 -9.21
N VAL A 51 -3.15 -1.81 -9.80
CA VAL A 51 -2.74 -1.29 -11.11
C VAL A 51 -1.36 -0.64 -11.05
N LEU A 52 -1.06 0.11 -10.00
CA LEU A 52 0.24 0.73 -9.80
C LEU A 52 1.35 -0.32 -9.68
N GLU A 53 1.15 -1.34 -8.84
CA GLU A 53 2.11 -2.44 -8.65
C GLU A 53 2.40 -3.18 -9.97
N LYS A 54 1.36 -3.47 -10.77
CA LYS A 54 1.53 -4.06 -12.10
C LYS A 54 2.31 -3.16 -13.04
N THR A 55 2.02 -1.85 -13.03
CA THR A 55 2.71 -0.86 -13.86
C THR A 55 4.20 -0.80 -13.55
N ILE A 56 4.56 -0.76 -12.26
CA ILE A 56 5.97 -0.77 -11.82
C ILE A 56 6.68 -2.03 -12.34
N PHE A 57 6.04 -3.19 -12.25
CA PHE A 57 6.63 -4.45 -12.72
C PHE A 57 6.82 -4.49 -14.24
N VAL A 58 5.86 -3.95 -15.01
CA VAL A 58 5.98 -3.85 -16.47
C VAL A 58 7.13 -2.91 -16.87
N ILE A 59 7.23 -1.74 -16.24
CA ILE A 59 8.33 -0.79 -16.47
C ILE A 59 9.68 -1.45 -16.14
N TYR A 60 9.76 -2.17 -15.02
CA TYR A 60 10.94 -2.91 -14.62
C TYR A 60 11.37 -3.95 -15.68
N LEU A 61 10.44 -4.79 -16.15
CA LEU A 61 10.73 -5.77 -17.20
C LEU A 61 11.25 -5.13 -18.48
N ILE A 62 10.66 -4.00 -18.91
CA ILE A 62 11.13 -3.26 -20.08
C ILE A 62 12.56 -2.76 -19.84
N GLY A 63 12.86 -2.21 -18.66
CA GLY A 63 14.20 -1.74 -18.31
C GLY A 63 15.25 -2.85 -18.32
N VAL A 64 14.91 -4.03 -17.79
CA VAL A 64 15.80 -5.22 -17.83
C VAL A 64 16.04 -5.68 -19.26
N LEU A 65 14.99 -5.76 -20.09
CA LEU A 65 15.14 -6.13 -21.50
C LEU A 65 16.06 -5.16 -22.24
N ILE A 66 15.86 -3.85 -22.05
CA ILE A 66 16.71 -2.81 -22.67
C ILE A 66 18.16 -2.97 -22.20
N GLY A 67 18.41 -3.01 -20.89
CA GLY A 67 19.77 -3.16 -20.33
C GLY A 67 20.48 -4.41 -20.84
N CYS A 68 19.79 -5.55 -20.82
CA CYS A 68 20.30 -6.80 -21.38
C CYS A 68 20.63 -6.67 -22.87
N THR A 69 19.77 -6.04 -23.69
CA THR A 69 20.04 -5.89 -25.13
C THR A 69 21.21 -4.98 -25.44
N LEU A 70 21.42 -3.92 -24.64
CA LEU A 70 22.49 -2.95 -24.88
C LEU A 70 23.88 -3.50 -24.50
N ASN A 71 23.97 -4.24 -23.39
CA ASN A 71 25.25 -4.68 -22.81
C ASN A 71 25.46 -6.19 -22.80
N PHE A 72 24.65 -6.96 -23.55
CA PHE A 72 24.66 -8.44 -23.54
C PHE A 72 26.06 -9.07 -23.63
N ARG A 73 26.95 -8.47 -24.43
CA ARG A 73 28.30 -9.01 -24.68
C ARG A 73 29.30 -8.72 -23.55
N GLN A 74 29.01 -7.76 -22.69
CA GLN A 74 29.88 -7.32 -21.61
C GLN A 74 29.40 -7.81 -20.23
N LEU A 75 28.14 -8.22 -20.14
CA LEU A 75 27.52 -8.74 -18.92
C LEU A 75 28.18 -10.04 -18.45
N SER A 76 28.70 -10.00 -17.23
CA SER A 76 29.15 -11.18 -16.51
C SER A 76 27.97 -11.98 -15.96
N LEU A 77 28.18 -13.28 -15.77
CA LEU A 77 27.17 -14.18 -15.18
C LEU A 77 26.80 -13.73 -13.75
N SER A 78 27.75 -13.13 -13.02
CA SER A 78 27.52 -12.57 -11.68
C SER A 78 26.57 -11.38 -11.69
N GLU A 79 26.69 -10.48 -12.67
CA GLU A 79 25.79 -9.32 -12.83
C GLU A 79 24.38 -9.77 -13.17
N ILE A 80 24.25 -10.74 -14.09
CA ILE A 80 22.96 -11.34 -14.46
C ILE A 80 22.28 -11.96 -13.23
N ILE A 81 23.02 -12.76 -12.44
CA ILE A 81 22.49 -13.36 -11.20
C ILE A 81 22.08 -12.27 -10.21
N SER A 82 22.92 -11.25 -10.03
CA SER A 82 22.65 -10.15 -9.09
C SER A 82 21.38 -9.40 -9.47
N THR A 83 21.19 -9.10 -10.75
CA THR A 83 19.96 -8.48 -11.27
C THR A 83 18.74 -9.35 -11.02
N ILE A 84 18.82 -10.68 -11.24
CA ILE A 84 17.70 -11.59 -10.96
C ILE A 84 17.36 -11.60 -9.46
N VAL A 85 18.37 -11.75 -8.60
CA VAL A 85 18.17 -11.79 -7.13
C VAL A 85 17.57 -10.48 -6.63
N LEU A 86 18.13 -9.34 -7.02
CA LEU A 86 17.61 -8.02 -6.64
C LEU A 86 16.21 -7.78 -7.20
N GLY A 87 15.93 -8.25 -8.43
CA GLY A 87 14.60 -8.20 -9.04
C GLY A 87 13.55 -8.97 -8.24
N ILE A 88 13.89 -10.18 -7.79
CA ILE A 88 13.03 -11.02 -6.93
C ILE A 88 12.80 -10.33 -5.58
N VAL A 89 13.87 -9.87 -4.93
CA VAL A 89 13.77 -9.18 -3.63
C VAL A 89 12.93 -7.91 -3.74
N GLY A 90 13.17 -7.09 -4.76
CA GLY A 90 12.40 -5.86 -5.01
C GLY A 90 10.92 -6.14 -5.27
N ALA A 91 10.61 -7.14 -6.08
CA ALA A 91 9.24 -7.56 -6.34
C ALA A 91 8.54 -8.10 -5.09
N MET A 92 9.26 -8.88 -4.26
CA MET A 92 8.72 -9.37 -2.98
C MET A 92 8.43 -8.22 -2.02
N CYS A 93 9.33 -7.25 -1.89
CA CYS A 93 9.14 -6.07 -1.06
C CYS A 93 7.95 -5.21 -1.50
N ILE A 94 7.62 -5.17 -2.79
CA ILE A 94 6.47 -4.40 -3.29
C ILE A 94 5.15 -5.15 -3.09
N LYS A 95 5.15 -6.47 -3.37
CA LYS A 95 3.93 -7.27 -3.46
C LYS A 95 3.50 -7.89 -2.13
N PHE A 96 4.44 -8.24 -1.26
CA PHE A 96 4.18 -8.98 -0.03
C PHE A 96 4.37 -8.15 1.24
N THR A 97 4.34 -6.81 1.16
CA THR A 97 4.43 -5.95 2.34
C THR A 97 3.46 -6.39 3.43
N SER A 98 2.19 -6.65 3.10
CA SER A 98 1.18 -7.08 4.08
C SER A 98 1.52 -8.40 4.77
N LEU A 99 2.16 -9.33 4.08
CA LEU A 99 2.51 -10.67 4.58
C LEU A 99 3.78 -10.62 5.44
N VAL A 100 4.74 -9.77 5.06
CA VAL A 100 5.91 -9.44 5.89
C VAL A 100 5.48 -8.78 7.20
N PHE A 101 4.45 -7.91 7.18
CA PHE A 101 3.87 -7.35 8.42
C PHE A 101 3.13 -8.37 9.25
N GLU A 102 2.40 -9.31 8.64
CA GLU A 102 1.69 -10.35 9.42
C GLU A 102 2.70 -11.20 10.23
N ILE A 103 3.83 -11.56 9.62
CA ILE A 103 4.93 -12.22 10.31
C ILE A 103 5.54 -11.30 11.37
N GLN A 104 5.83 -10.04 11.04
CA GLN A 104 6.43 -9.09 11.98
C GLN A 104 5.50 -8.75 13.15
N HIS A 105 4.18 -8.73 12.95
CA HIS A 105 3.17 -8.52 14.00
C HIS A 105 2.95 -9.77 14.86
N ILE A 106 3.15 -10.97 14.31
CA ILE A 106 3.23 -12.22 15.09
C ILE A 106 4.47 -12.20 16.01
N PHE A 107 5.59 -11.63 15.55
CA PHE A 107 6.83 -11.55 16.33
C PHE A 107 6.98 -10.29 17.19
N SER A 108 6.28 -9.20 16.88
CA SER A 108 6.36 -7.94 17.61
C SER A 108 5.28 -7.91 18.69
N LEU A 109 5.73 -8.16 19.91
CA LEU A 109 4.99 -7.96 21.15
C LEU A 109 4.27 -6.59 21.16
N LYS A 110 2.95 -6.65 21.21
CA LYS A 110 2.04 -5.79 22.00
C LYS A 110 2.42 -4.31 22.08
N ASP A 111 1.89 -3.50 21.17
CA ASP A 111 1.55 -2.11 21.49
C ASP A 111 0.32 -1.64 20.72
N SER A 112 -0.66 -1.09 21.46
CA SER A 112 -2.03 -0.80 21.03
C SER A 112 -2.16 0.49 20.20
N SER A 113 -1.08 0.97 19.59
CA SER A 113 -1.07 2.09 18.62
C SER A 113 -0.76 1.61 17.19
N GLY A 114 -0.90 0.31 16.93
CA GLY A 114 -0.31 -0.43 15.81
C GLY A 114 -0.77 -0.06 14.40
N ASP A 115 -1.94 0.54 14.22
CA ASP A 115 -2.49 0.76 12.86
C ASP A 115 -1.70 1.81 12.06
N ASN A 116 -1.27 2.91 12.68
CA ASN A 116 -0.51 3.94 11.96
C ASN A 116 0.96 3.53 11.70
N MET A 117 1.53 2.67 12.54
CA MET A 117 2.91 2.21 12.36
C MET A 117 3.00 1.24 11.18
N ALA A 118 2.06 0.28 11.09
CA ALA A 118 2.04 -0.70 10.01
C ALA A 118 2.00 -0.05 8.61
N ASP A 119 1.16 0.98 8.44
CA ASP A 119 1.04 1.73 7.18
C ASP A 119 2.33 2.46 6.77
N ILE A 120 3.04 3.02 7.75
CA ILE A 120 4.32 3.72 7.52
C ILE A 120 5.39 2.73 7.09
N TYR A 121 5.52 1.61 7.79
CA TYR A 121 6.52 0.59 7.44
C TYR A 121 6.19 -0.10 6.10
N GLU A 122 4.91 -0.31 5.75
CA GLU A 122 4.51 -0.77 4.41
C GLU A 122 5.00 0.19 3.33
N SER A 123 4.87 1.49 3.56
CA SER A 123 5.34 2.51 2.63
C SER A 123 6.86 2.46 2.47
N TYR A 124 7.62 2.30 3.57
CA TYR A 124 9.08 2.19 3.51
C TYR A 124 9.57 0.94 2.76
N LEU A 125 8.96 -0.23 3.02
CA LEU A 125 9.34 -1.47 2.33
C LEU A 125 9.12 -1.38 0.81
N LYS A 126 8.04 -0.72 0.38
CA LYS A 126 7.81 -0.47 -1.05
C LYS A 126 8.87 0.43 -1.65
N VAL A 127 9.27 1.50 -0.96
CA VAL A 127 10.35 2.39 -1.42
C VAL A 127 11.65 1.61 -1.57
N ILE A 128 12.01 0.80 -0.58
CA ILE A 128 13.20 -0.07 -0.65
C ILE A 128 13.08 -1.04 -1.83
N GLY A 129 11.90 -1.64 -2.04
CA GLY A 129 11.65 -2.53 -3.17
C GLY A 129 11.85 -1.84 -4.52
N VAL A 130 11.33 -0.63 -4.70
CA VAL A 130 11.52 0.18 -5.92
C VAL A 130 13.00 0.53 -6.12
N LEU A 131 13.71 0.93 -5.07
CA LEU A 131 15.14 1.22 -5.15
C LEU A 131 15.96 -0.02 -5.55
N ALA A 132 15.62 -1.21 -5.03
CA ALA A 132 16.25 -2.46 -5.43
C ALA A 132 16.01 -2.78 -6.91
N LEU A 133 14.80 -2.54 -7.43
CA LEU A 133 14.50 -2.70 -8.86
C LEU A 133 15.32 -1.73 -9.72
N ILE A 134 15.39 -0.45 -9.34
CA ILE A 134 16.20 0.55 -10.07
C ILE A 134 17.68 0.15 -10.07
N TYR A 135 18.21 -0.23 -8.91
CA TYR A 135 19.60 -0.65 -8.77
C TYR A 135 19.90 -1.92 -9.58
N SER A 136 18.98 -2.87 -9.63
CA SER A 136 19.15 -4.09 -10.44
C SER A 136 19.22 -3.80 -11.95
N ILE A 137 18.50 -2.79 -12.44
CA ILE A 137 18.62 -2.31 -13.83
C ILE A 137 19.95 -1.61 -14.02
N TYR A 138 20.39 -0.80 -13.05
CA TYR A 138 21.67 -0.09 -13.12
C TYR A 138 22.86 -1.05 -13.28
N ILE A 139 22.83 -2.22 -12.64
CA ILE A 139 23.86 -3.28 -12.81
C ILE A 139 23.97 -3.76 -14.28
N LEU A 140 22.91 -3.59 -15.08
CA LEU A 140 22.93 -3.98 -16.50
C LEU A 140 23.56 -2.93 -17.42
N PHE A 141 23.91 -1.74 -16.91
CA PHE A 141 24.46 -0.61 -17.66
C PHE A 141 25.96 -0.42 -17.39
#